data_AF-A0A8C3NSM3-F1
#
_entry.id   AF-A0A8C3NSM3-F1
#
_cell.length_a   1.000
_cell.length_b   1.000
_cell.length_c   1.000
_cell.angle_alpha   90.00
_cell.angle_beta   90.00
_cell.angle_gamma   90.00
#
_symmetry.space_group_name_H-M   'P 1'
#
loop_
_entity.id
_entity.type
_entity.pdbx_description
1 polymer ?
#
loop_
_entity_poly.entity_id
_entity_poly.type
_entity_poly.pdbx_seq_one_letter_code
_entity_poly.pdbx_strand_id
1 'polypeptide(L)'
;MLGLLLLQVLASCLWLGHSEVVMSFTDCPQFFCRNTTPDNALEPQDPARICQCYKNQYHFATLYDRDLHIPVYSAYTYRLGPGSRSKLWFVEPQVNESYPKRDMDTEKSIEKQYKVTPQQIGQLIYLQPHQRSAPQKHTQQGCHWTHSENQTMAQNTQGCTATYVITGAVPGNRYISNNRVNVPSHICSAACCQTNKILKTWAAITANNNNQVPNLTLGQLEARLSQLYGRGQVSLFHSAFPH
;
A
#
# COMPACT_ATOMS: atom_id res chain seq x y z
N MET A 1 -30.10 -1.30 -39.09
CA MET A 1 -30.18 -0.31 -37.99
C MET A 1 -30.17 -0.96 -36.61
N LEU A 2 -31.02 -1.95 -36.33
CA LEU A 2 -31.09 -2.61 -35.01
C LEU A 2 -29.81 -3.38 -34.61
N GLY A 3 -29.13 -4.02 -35.56
CA GLY A 3 -27.88 -4.77 -35.30
C GLY A 3 -26.67 -3.90 -34.95
N LEU A 4 -26.61 -2.66 -35.46
CA LEU A 4 -25.55 -1.70 -35.11
C LEU A 4 -25.73 -1.13 -33.70
N LEU A 5 -26.97 -0.94 -33.26
CA LEU A 5 -27.30 -0.51 -31.89
C LEU A 5 -26.94 -1.58 -30.85
N LEU A 6 -27.15 -2.86 -31.16
CA LEU A 6 -26.77 -3.97 -30.26
C LEU A 6 -25.25 -4.11 -30.10
N LEU A 7 -24.47 -3.85 -31.16
CA LEU A 7 -22.99 -3.85 -31.07
C LEU A 7 -22.45 -2.71 -30.21
N GLN A 8 -23.06 -1.52 -30.28
CA GLN A 8 -22.68 -0.38 -29.45
C GLN A 8 -23.01 -0.61 -27.97
N VAL A 9 -24.14 -1.25 -27.68
CA VAL A 9 -24.51 -1.63 -26.30
C VAL A 9 -23.54 -2.68 -25.75
N LEU A 10 -23.19 -3.73 -26.51
CA LEU A 10 -22.22 -4.73 -26.09
C LEU A 10 -20.80 -4.15 -25.89
N ALA A 11 -20.37 -3.23 -26.74
CA ALA A 11 -19.09 -2.53 -26.56
C ALA A 11 -19.08 -1.59 -25.34
N SER A 12 -20.21 -0.95 -25.03
CA SER A 12 -20.36 -0.11 -23.83
C SER A 12 -20.46 -0.92 -22.52
N CYS A 13 -20.93 -2.17 -22.59
CA CYS A 13 -20.95 -3.08 -21.45
C CYS A 13 -19.57 -3.62 -21.07
N LEU A 14 -18.57 -3.56 -21.96
CA LEU A 14 -17.18 -3.92 -21.64
C LEU A 14 -16.47 -2.85 -20.79
N TRP A 15 -17.07 -1.67 -20.60
CA TRP A 15 -16.49 -0.55 -19.83
C TRP A 15 -17.11 -0.38 -18.43
N LEU A 16 -18.04 -1.26 -18.03
CA LEU A 16 -18.79 -1.13 -16.77
C LEU A 16 -18.27 -2.02 -15.64
N GLY A 17 -16.97 -2.31 -15.63
CA GLY A 17 -16.27 -2.89 -14.50
C GLY A 17 -14.83 -2.42 -14.48
N HIS A 18 -14.57 -1.22 -13.97
CA HIS A 18 -13.20 -0.84 -13.64
C HIS A 18 -12.81 -1.70 -12.43
N SER A 19 -12.02 -2.75 -12.65
CA SER A 19 -11.35 -3.41 -11.55
C SER A 19 -10.40 -2.41 -10.91
N GLU A 20 -10.43 -2.29 -9.58
CA GLU A 20 -9.46 -1.46 -8.86
C GLU A 20 -8.07 -2.10 -8.83
N VAL A 21 -7.99 -3.37 -9.22
CA VAL A 21 -6.75 -3.97 -9.70
C VAL A 21 -6.44 -3.36 -11.07
N VAL A 22 -5.44 -2.48 -11.09
CA VAL A 22 -5.05 -1.68 -12.25
C VAL A 22 -3.82 -2.29 -12.92
N MET A 23 -3.65 -2.05 -14.22
CA MET A 23 -2.42 -2.45 -14.94
C MET A 23 -1.21 -1.61 -14.51
N SER A 24 -1.45 -0.38 -14.06
CA SER A 24 -0.43 0.55 -13.54
C SER A 24 -1.10 1.58 -12.63
N PHE A 25 -0.33 2.30 -11.81
CA PHE A 25 -0.88 3.29 -10.87
C PHE A 25 -1.30 4.63 -11.54
N THR A 26 -1.70 4.62 -12.81
CA THR A 26 -2.12 5.81 -13.57
C THR A 26 -3.37 6.49 -13.02
N ASP A 27 -4.23 5.74 -12.31
CA ASP A 27 -5.45 6.27 -11.69
C ASP A 27 -5.21 6.88 -10.30
N CYS A 28 -4.05 6.58 -9.70
CA CYS A 28 -3.69 7.12 -8.39
C CYS A 28 -2.21 7.59 -8.26
N PRO A 29 -1.66 8.32 -9.24
CA PRO A 29 -0.26 8.76 -9.24
C PRO A 29 0.04 9.76 -8.11
N GLN A 30 -0.98 10.47 -7.62
CA GLN A 30 -0.87 11.49 -6.58
C GLN A 30 -0.35 10.98 -5.23
N PHE A 31 -0.26 9.66 -5.03
CA PHE A 31 0.31 9.08 -3.81
C PHE A 31 1.81 8.84 -3.89
N PHE A 32 2.40 9.03 -5.06
CA PHE A 32 3.82 8.82 -5.30
C PHE A 32 4.55 10.15 -5.41
N CYS A 33 5.76 10.21 -4.87
CA CYS A 33 6.56 11.43 -4.94
C CYS A 33 6.87 11.75 -6.41
N ARG A 34 6.59 12.99 -6.84
CA ARG A 34 6.68 13.38 -8.26
C ARG A 34 5.92 12.44 -9.22
N ASN A 35 4.84 11.81 -8.76
CA ASN A 35 4.04 10.86 -9.55
C ASN A 35 4.87 9.69 -10.10
N THR A 36 5.97 9.32 -9.44
CA THR A 36 6.88 8.25 -9.89
C THR A 36 6.81 7.06 -8.94
N THR A 37 6.44 5.90 -9.45
CA THR A 37 6.36 4.65 -8.68
C THR A 37 7.75 4.10 -8.37
N PRO A 38 7.88 3.22 -7.36
CA PRO A 38 9.05 2.36 -7.23
C PRO A 38 9.33 1.59 -8.53
N ASP A 39 10.58 1.16 -8.69
CA ASP A 39 10.98 0.32 -9.82
C ASP A 39 10.47 -1.12 -9.73
N ASN A 40 10.68 -1.86 -10.82
CA ASN A 40 10.18 -3.21 -10.98
C ASN A 40 10.95 -4.25 -10.16
N ALA A 41 12.04 -3.89 -9.46
CA ALA A 41 12.77 -4.85 -8.62
C ALA A 41 11.94 -5.31 -7.41
N LEU A 42 10.94 -4.52 -7.02
CA LEU A 42 9.94 -4.88 -6.02
C LEU A 42 8.74 -5.66 -6.60
N GLU A 43 8.65 -5.83 -7.92
CA GLU A 43 7.51 -6.46 -8.55
C GLU A 43 7.53 -8.00 -8.32
N PRO A 44 6.45 -8.58 -7.78
CA PRO A 44 6.30 -10.03 -7.65
C PRO A 44 5.90 -10.70 -8.96
N GLN A 45 5.87 -12.03 -8.96
CA GLN A 45 5.47 -12.82 -10.14
C GLN A 45 3.97 -12.67 -10.43
N ASP A 46 3.13 -12.70 -9.40
CA ASP A 46 1.69 -12.40 -9.49
C ASP A 46 1.32 -11.10 -8.75
N PRO A 47 1.54 -9.92 -9.37
CA PRO A 47 1.26 -8.63 -8.77
C PRO A 47 -0.22 -8.24 -8.88
N ALA A 48 -0.79 -7.77 -7.78
CA ALA A 48 -1.97 -6.90 -7.83
C ALA A 48 -1.55 -5.45 -7.55
N ARG A 49 -1.76 -4.55 -8.49
CA ARG A 49 -1.61 -3.10 -8.27
C ARG A 49 -2.98 -2.52 -7.98
N ILE A 50 -3.11 -1.79 -6.88
CA ILE A 50 -4.43 -1.44 -6.35
C ILE A 50 -4.48 0.05 -5.98
N CYS A 51 -5.43 0.78 -6.55
CA CYS A 51 -5.78 2.13 -6.10
C CYS A 51 -6.88 2.04 -5.02
N GLN A 52 -6.50 2.18 -3.76
CA GLN A 52 -7.39 1.89 -2.63
C GLN A 52 -8.45 2.97 -2.49
N CYS A 53 -9.69 2.58 -2.77
CA CYS A 53 -10.86 3.46 -2.78
C CYS A 53 -11.72 3.23 -1.52
N TYR A 54 -12.14 4.33 -0.87
CA TYR A 54 -13.11 4.30 0.21
C TYR A 54 -14.03 5.51 0.11
N LYS A 55 -15.35 5.25 0.14
CA LYS A 55 -16.40 6.25 -0.11
C LYS A 55 -16.16 6.99 -1.43
N ASN A 56 -15.82 6.22 -2.47
CA ASN A 56 -15.57 6.74 -3.81
C ASN A 56 -14.44 7.79 -3.89
N GLN A 57 -13.47 7.68 -2.98
CA GLN A 57 -12.26 8.50 -2.98
C GLN A 57 -11.05 7.60 -2.83
N TYR A 58 -10.00 7.83 -3.64
CA TYR A 58 -8.73 7.15 -3.43
C TYR A 58 -8.02 7.70 -2.21
N HIS A 59 -7.45 6.82 -1.40
CA HIS A 59 -6.70 7.21 -0.18
C HIS A 59 -5.22 6.81 -0.24
N PHE A 60 -4.88 5.72 -0.93
CA PHE A 60 -3.51 5.24 -1.10
C PHE A 60 -3.41 4.24 -2.26
N ALA A 61 -2.18 3.91 -2.66
CA ALA A 61 -1.89 2.86 -3.64
C ALA A 61 -1.24 1.66 -2.94
N THR A 62 -1.44 0.44 -3.42
CA THR A 62 -0.79 -0.78 -2.87
C THR A 62 -0.32 -1.67 -4.01
N LEU A 63 0.94 -2.13 -3.93
CA LEU A 63 1.44 -3.26 -4.71
C LEU A 63 1.39 -4.49 -3.81
N TYR A 64 0.68 -5.52 -4.25
CA TYR A 64 0.42 -6.73 -3.50
C TYR A 64 0.98 -7.95 -4.22
N ASP A 65 1.62 -8.85 -3.47
CA ASP A 65 2.06 -10.15 -3.94
C ASP A 65 0.95 -11.17 -3.63
N ARG A 66 0.27 -11.64 -4.67
CA ARG A 66 -0.84 -12.61 -4.55
C ARG A 66 -0.33 -13.99 -4.12
N ASP A 67 0.84 -14.41 -4.59
CA ASP A 67 1.43 -15.70 -4.24
C ASP A 67 1.80 -15.75 -2.75
N LEU A 68 2.41 -14.67 -2.25
CA LEU A 68 2.87 -14.59 -0.87
C LEU A 68 1.83 -13.99 0.08
N HIS A 69 0.67 -13.59 -0.41
CA HIS A 69 -0.39 -12.96 0.37
C HIS A 69 0.11 -11.81 1.27
N ILE A 70 0.88 -10.87 0.70
CA ILE A 70 1.54 -9.79 1.44
C ILE A 70 1.61 -8.50 0.62
N PRO A 71 1.31 -7.32 1.21
CA PRO A 71 1.56 -6.06 0.54
C PRO A 71 3.07 -5.83 0.46
N VAL A 72 3.60 -5.80 -0.76
CA VAL A 72 5.00 -5.44 -1.02
C VAL A 72 5.23 -4.01 -0.52
N TYR A 73 4.35 -3.10 -0.94
CA TYR A 73 4.30 -1.75 -0.39
C TYR A 73 2.91 -1.10 -0.49
N SER A 74 2.67 -0.11 0.37
CA SER A 74 1.62 0.90 0.21
C SER A 74 2.25 2.29 0.06
N ALA A 75 1.71 3.11 -0.83
CA ALA A 75 2.12 4.50 -1.06
C ALA A 75 0.99 5.48 -0.74
N TYR A 76 1.27 6.54 0.02
CA TYR A 76 0.27 7.52 0.46
C TYR A 76 0.86 8.91 0.72
N THR A 77 -0.02 9.91 0.84
CA THR A 77 0.39 11.27 1.26
C THR A 77 0.20 11.45 2.77
N TYR A 78 1.25 11.91 3.44
CA TYR A 78 1.22 12.27 4.85
C TYR A 78 0.93 13.76 5.01
N ARG A 79 0.06 14.11 5.97
CA ARG A 79 -0.33 15.49 6.28
C ARG A 79 -0.20 15.74 7.78
N LEU A 80 0.31 16.92 8.14
CA LEU A 80 0.31 17.38 9.53
C LEU A 80 -1.11 17.73 9.99
N GLY A 81 -1.46 17.38 11.23
CA GLY A 81 -2.73 17.78 11.85
C GLY A 81 -3.34 16.66 12.70
N PRO A 82 -4.37 16.99 13.51
CA PRO A 82 -5.06 16.01 14.34
C PRO A 82 -5.69 14.95 13.44
N GLY A 83 -5.16 13.74 13.55
CA GLY A 83 -5.61 12.55 12.84
C GLY A 83 -6.17 11.54 13.83
N SER A 84 -7.31 10.94 13.52
CA SER A 84 -7.82 9.79 14.27
C SER A 84 -7.82 8.56 13.38
N ARG A 85 -7.24 7.48 13.90
CA ARG A 85 -7.25 6.18 13.25
C ARG A 85 -8.65 5.58 13.39
N SER A 86 -9.19 5.04 12.31
CA SER A 86 -10.40 4.21 12.40
C SER A 86 -10.14 3.00 13.30
N LYS A 87 -11.11 2.68 14.16
CA LYS A 87 -11.08 1.42 14.93
C LYS A 87 -11.52 0.22 14.09
N LEU A 88 -12.10 0.47 12.92
CA LEU A 88 -12.60 -0.56 12.03
C LEU A 88 -11.47 -1.08 11.13
N TRP A 89 -11.45 -2.40 10.99
CA TRP A 89 -10.67 -3.08 9.97
C TRP A 89 -11.54 -3.27 8.74
N PHE A 90 -10.93 -3.01 7.60
CA PHE A 90 -11.52 -3.18 6.30
C PHE A 90 -10.76 -4.29 5.60
N VAL A 91 -11.39 -4.89 4.63
CA VAL A 91 -10.77 -5.81 3.72
C VAL A 91 -10.68 -5.20 2.33
N GLU A 92 -9.79 -5.76 1.52
CA GLU A 92 -9.65 -5.47 0.10
C GLU A 92 -10.47 -6.47 -0.73
N PRO A 93 -11.78 -6.26 -0.96
CA PRO A 93 -12.57 -7.13 -1.83
C PRO A 93 -12.05 -7.15 -3.28
N GLN A 94 -11.28 -6.15 -3.67
CA GLN A 94 -10.78 -5.93 -5.03
C GLN A 94 -9.79 -7.02 -5.49
N VAL A 95 -9.13 -7.73 -4.57
CA VAL A 95 -8.21 -8.83 -4.92
C VAL A 95 -8.92 -10.16 -5.18
N ASN A 96 -10.23 -10.25 -4.93
CA ASN A 96 -11.01 -11.46 -5.17
C ASN A 96 -12.08 -11.23 -6.22
N GLU A 97 -11.97 -11.98 -7.31
CA GLU A 97 -12.90 -11.95 -8.45
C GLU A 97 -14.32 -12.39 -8.09
N SER A 98 -14.50 -13.11 -6.98
CA SER A 98 -15.80 -13.64 -6.55
C SER A 98 -16.74 -12.56 -6.01
N TYR A 99 -16.22 -11.41 -5.58
CA TYR A 99 -17.02 -10.30 -5.05
C TYR A 99 -16.30 -8.95 -5.23
N PRO A 100 -16.09 -8.53 -6.49
CA PRO A 100 -15.32 -7.34 -6.81
C PRO A 100 -16.11 -6.11 -6.37
N LYS A 101 -15.69 -5.49 -5.27
CA LYS A 101 -16.24 -4.21 -4.80
C LYS A 101 -15.18 -3.13 -4.96
N ARG A 102 -15.60 -2.01 -5.55
CA ARG A 102 -14.76 -0.82 -5.71
C ARG A 102 -14.26 -0.28 -4.38
N ASP A 103 -15.16 -0.02 -3.44
CA ASP A 103 -14.75 0.50 -2.12
C ASP A 103 -14.26 -0.65 -1.22
N MET A 104 -13.17 -0.41 -0.50
CA MET A 104 -12.81 -1.23 0.66
C MET A 104 -13.97 -1.24 1.66
N ASP A 105 -14.21 -2.39 2.30
CA ASP A 105 -15.35 -2.58 3.17
C ASP A 105 -15.02 -3.49 4.36
N THR A 106 -15.83 -3.51 5.40
CA THR A 106 -15.62 -4.41 6.55
C THR A 106 -16.01 -5.84 6.20
N GLU A 107 -15.41 -6.83 6.88
CA GLU A 107 -15.80 -8.25 6.74
C GLU A 107 -17.32 -8.40 6.88
N LYS A 108 -17.88 -7.86 7.96
CA LYS A 108 -19.31 -7.91 8.27
C LYS A 108 -20.20 -7.41 7.13
N SER A 109 -19.80 -6.33 6.45
CA SER A 109 -20.55 -5.81 5.31
C SER A 109 -20.51 -6.78 4.13
N ILE A 110 -19.35 -7.38 3.85
CA ILE A 110 -19.14 -8.32 2.75
C ILE A 110 -19.86 -9.64 3.01
N GLU A 111 -19.79 -10.17 4.25
CA GLU A 111 -20.55 -11.36 4.67
C GLU A 111 -22.02 -11.17 4.37
N LYS A 112 -22.57 -10.02 4.78
CA LYS A 112 -23.98 -9.69 4.58
C LYS A 112 -24.34 -9.52 3.10
N GLN A 113 -23.51 -8.80 2.35
CA GLN A 113 -23.80 -8.45 0.96
C GLN A 113 -23.68 -9.66 0.02
N TYR A 114 -22.60 -10.43 0.15
CA TYR A 114 -22.27 -11.52 -0.75
C TYR A 114 -22.62 -12.90 -0.20
N LYS A 115 -23.13 -12.97 1.04
CA LYS A 115 -23.51 -14.22 1.73
C LYS A 115 -22.34 -15.20 1.81
N VAL A 116 -21.17 -14.68 2.12
CA VAL A 116 -19.91 -15.42 2.27
C VAL A 116 -19.52 -15.53 3.75
N THR A 117 -18.68 -16.51 4.07
CA THR A 117 -18.17 -16.75 5.42
C THR A 117 -16.92 -15.94 5.72
N PRO A 118 -16.60 -15.67 7.01
CA PRO A 118 -15.32 -15.07 7.40
C PRO A 118 -14.10 -15.83 6.89
N GLN A 119 -14.21 -17.15 6.68
CA GLN A 119 -13.14 -17.96 6.09
C GLN A 119 -12.93 -17.63 4.60
N GLN A 120 -14.01 -17.43 3.84
CA GLN A 120 -13.96 -17.01 2.44
C GLN A 120 -13.49 -15.56 2.30
N ILE A 121 -13.84 -14.68 3.25
CA ILE A 121 -13.37 -13.29 3.32
C ILE A 121 -11.93 -13.21 3.84
N GLY A 122 -11.53 -14.13 4.72
CA GLY A 122 -10.18 -14.17 5.26
C GLY A 122 -9.12 -14.29 4.17
N GLN A 123 -9.46 -14.79 2.98
CA GLN A 123 -8.55 -14.79 1.84
C GLN A 123 -8.17 -13.38 1.36
N LEU A 124 -8.86 -12.35 1.85
CA LEU A 124 -8.62 -10.95 1.55
C LEU A 124 -7.67 -10.30 2.54
N ILE A 125 -7.10 -9.19 2.10
CA ILE A 125 -6.15 -8.37 2.86
C ILE A 125 -6.91 -7.47 3.82
N TYR A 126 -6.40 -7.34 5.05
CA TYR A 126 -6.93 -6.39 6.03
C TYR A 126 -6.19 -5.06 5.99
N LEU A 127 -6.94 -3.99 5.75
CA LEU A 127 -6.46 -2.62 5.81
C LEU A 127 -7.15 -1.84 6.93
N GLN A 128 -6.42 -0.93 7.57
CA GLN A 128 -7.04 0.13 8.35
C GLN A 128 -7.03 1.41 7.50
N PRO A 129 -8.19 1.87 6.99
CA PRO A 129 -8.25 3.14 6.28
C PRO A 129 -7.90 4.27 7.24
N HIS A 130 -7.07 5.16 6.75
CA HIS A 130 -6.61 6.30 7.51
C HIS A 130 -7.49 7.53 7.24
N GLN A 131 -8.08 8.14 8.27
CA GLN A 131 -8.84 9.39 8.11
C GLN A 131 -7.96 10.65 8.29
N ARG A 132 -6.71 10.62 7.79
CA ARG A 132 -5.57 11.58 8.00
C ARG A 132 -4.70 11.34 9.24
N SER A 133 -3.38 11.31 9.03
CA SER A 133 -2.27 11.47 10.02
C SER A 133 -1.97 10.36 11.06
N ALA A 134 -1.64 9.13 10.66
CA ALA A 134 -0.87 8.16 11.46
C ALA A 134 -0.37 7.01 10.55
N PRO A 135 0.75 6.35 10.89
CA PRO A 135 1.26 5.24 10.10
C PRO A 135 0.40 3.97 10.19
N GLN A 136 0.45 3.16 9.12
CA GLN A 136 -0.24 1.86 9.04
C GLN A 136 0.25 0.89 10.13
N LYS A 137 -0.67 0.31 10.92
CA LYS A 137 -0.35 -0.83 11.79
C LYS A 137 -0.55 -2.12 11.03
N HIS A 138 0.53 -2.71 10.50
CA HIS A 138 0.46 -4.03 9.87
C HIS A 138 0.45 -5.19 10.86
N THR A 139 0.82 -5.00 12.13
CA THR A 139 0.77 -6.05 13.17
C THR A 139 0.65 -5.46 14.58
N GLN A 140 0.19 -6.26 15.55
CA GLN A 140 0.08 -5.86 16.97
C GLN A 140 1.43 -5.47 17.60
N GLN A 141 2.57 -5.96 17.07
CA GLN A 141 3.92 -5.55 17.49
C GLN A 141 4.40 -4.21 16.89
N GLY A 142 3.68 -3.60 15.95
CA GLY A 142 4.01 -2.32 15.34
C GLY A 142 3.90 -1.09 16.25
N CYS A 143 3.71 -1.23 17.56
CA CYS A 143 3.48 -0.10 18.48
C CYS A 143 4.73 0.80 18.68
N HIS A 144 5.94 0.23 18.75
CA HIS A 144 7.18 1.02 18.85
C HIS A 144 7.51 1.72 17.52
N TRP A 145 7.36 0.99 16.40
CA TRP A 145 7.40 1.55 15.05
C TRP A 145 6.44 2.74 14.93
N THR A 146 5.19 2.61 15.39
CA THR A 146 4.19 3.69 15.38
C THR A 146 4.64 4.94 16.15
N HIS A 147 5.35 4.82 17.27
CA HIS A 147 5.77 5.98 18.07
C HIS A 147 6.96 6.69 17.42
N SER A 148 8.01 5.95 17.08
CA SER A 148 9.21 6.49 16.43
C SER A 148 8.89 7.04 15.03
N GLU A 149 8.02 6.36 14.28
CA GLU A 149 7.55 6.83 12.98
C GLU A 149 6.67 8.08 13.12
N ASN A 150 5.72 8.14 14.07
CA ASN A 150 4.92 9.36 14.25
C ASN A 150 5.77 10.59 14.59
N GLN A 151 6.74 10.45 15.50
CA GLN A 151 7.58 11.58 15.90
C GLN A 151 8.52 12.01 14.77
N THR A 152 9.22 11.07 14.14
CA THR A 152 10.16 11.36 13.05
C THR A 152 9.43 11.88 11.81
N MET A 153 8.31 11.26 11.44
CA MET A 153 7.47 11.73 10.33
C MET A 153 6.94 13.13 10.58
N ALA A 154 6.41 13.42 11.77
CA ALA A 154 5.90 14.74 12.10
C ALA A 154 7.00 15.81 12.06
N GLN A 155 8.18 15.51 12.62
CA GLN A 155 9.33 16.42 12.61
C GLN A 155 9.84 16.68 11.19
N ASN A 156 10.09 15.62 10.41
CA ASN A 156 10.68 15.74 9.07
C ASN A 156 9.70 16.29 8.03
N THR A 157 8.39 16.21 8.29
CA THR A 157 7.35 16.82 7.44
C THR A 157 7.28 18.34 7.59
N GLN A 158 7.86 18.93 8.65
CA GLN A 158 7.81 20.38 8.83
C GLN A 158 8.49 21.11 7.66
N GLY A 159 7.75 22.04 7.05
CA GLY A 159 8.23 22.82 5.91
C GLY A 159 8.10 22.11 4.55
N CYS A 160 7.57 20.89 4.50
CA CYS A 160 7.24 20.20 3.26
C CYS A 160 5.90 20.72 2.71
N THR A 161 5.86 21.02 1.40
CA THR A 161 4.60 21.29 0.70
C THR A 161 3.74 20.02 0.64
N ALA A 162 4.39 18.88 0.40
CA ALA A 162 3.78 17.56 0.48
C ALA A 162 4.80 16.54 1.01
N THR A 163 4.32 15.56 1.76
CA THR A 163 5.13 14.39 2.16
C THR A 163 4.49 13.15 1.60
N TYR A 164 5.25 12.37 0.84
CA TYR A 164 4.85 11.10 0.26
C TYR A 164 5.55 9.98 1.01
N VAL A 165 4.85 8.90 1.28
CA VAL A 165 5.34 7.81 2.13
C VAL A 165 5.13 6.50 1.40
N ILE A 166 6.15 5.64 1.45
CA ILE A 166 6.08 4.26 1.01
C ILE A 166 6.39 3.39 2.23
N THR A 167 5.41 2.65 2.69
CA THR A 167 5.57 1.61 3.71
C THR A 167 5.62 0.25 3.02
N GLY A 168 6.51 -0.64 3.46
CA GLY A 168 6.70 -1.94 2.81
C GLY A 168 6.92 -3.07 3.79
N ALA A 169 6.65 -4.28 3.32
CA ALA A 169 6.85 -5.51 4.06
C ALA A 169 7.67 -6.49 3.21
N VAL A 170 8.81 -6.91 3.74
CA VAL A 170 9.63 -7.94 3.09
C VAL A 170 9.04 -9.30 3.49
N PRO A 171 8.70 -10.17 2.53
CA PRO A 171 8.16 -11.48 2.84
C PRO A 171 9.05 -12.27 3.82
N GLY A 172 8.41 -13.04 4.69
CA GLY A 172 9.08 -14.00 5.56
C GLY A 172 8.76 -15.44 5.17
N ASN A 173 9.27 -16.38 5.97
CA ASN A 173 9.10 -17.82 5.72
C ASN A 173 7.99 -18.45 6.58
N ARG A 174 7.21 -17.63 7.29
CA ARG A 174 6.17 -18.09 8.21
C ARG A 174 4.82 -17.57 7.75
N TYR A 175 3.81 -18.43 7.87
CA TYR A 175 2.42 -18.05 7.65
C TYR A 175 1.59 -18.26 8.91
N ILE A 176 0.53 -17.47 9.04
CA ILE A 176 -0.47 -17.58 10.11
C ILE A 176 -1.88 -17.73 9.52
N SER A 177 -2.86 -18.00 10.40
CA SER A 177 -4.27 -18.13 10.04
C SER A 177 -4.52 -19.18 8.94
N ASN A 178 -3.99 -20.39 9.12
CA ASN A 178 -4.07 -21.51 8.16
C ASN A 178 -3.43 -21.20 6.80
N ASN A 179 -2.16 -20.79 6.82
CA ASN A 179 -1.36 -20.49 5.63
C ASN A 179 -1.85 -19.30 4.78
N ARG A 180 -2.62 -18.40 5.39
CA ARG A 180 -3.35 -17.34 4.71
C ARG A 180 -2.62 -16.02 4.66
N VAL A 181 -1.88 -15.70 5.71
CA VAL A 181 -1.16 -14.43 5.85
C VAL A 181 0.31 -14.72 6.04
N ASN A 182 1.15 -14.26 5.12
CA ASN A 182 2.60 -14.30 5.31
C ASN A 182 2.99 -13.30 6.39
N VAL A 183 3.84 -13.74 7.31
CA VAL A 183 4.42 -12.89 8.34
C VAL A 183 5.69 -12.27 7.78
N PRO A 184 5.76 -10.93 7.62
CA PRO A 184 6.94 -10.26 7.10
C PRO A 184 8.19 -10.61 7.91
N SER A 185 9.33 -10.71 7.26
CA SER A 185 10.64 -10.76 7.93
C SER A 185 11.06 -9.38 8.41
N HIS A 186 10.77 -8.35 7.60
CA HIS A 186 11.11 -6.96 7.86
C HIS A 186 9.95 -6.05 7.48
N ILE A 187 9.89 -4.90 8.14
CA ILE A 187 9.01 -3.78 7.78
C ILE A 187 9.87 -2.56 7.51
N CYS A 188 9.50 -1.77 6.51
CA CYS A 188 10.21 -0.56 6.14
C CYS A 188 9.25 0.61 5.90
N SER A 189 9.79 1.82 6.02
CA SER A 189 9.14 3.06 5.60
C SER A 189 10.18 3.98 5.00
N ALA A 190 9.82 4.61 3.89
CA ALA A 190 10.59 5.64 3.23
C ALA A 190 9.67 6.82 2.98
N ALA A 191 10.18 8.03 3.16
CA ALA A 191 9.41 9.23 2.92
C ALA A 191 10.18 10.24 2.08
N CYS A 192 9.41 10.94 1.26
CA CYS A 192 9.82 11.99 0.36
C CYS A 192 9.14 13.29 0.76
N CYS A 193 9.90 14.23 1.31
CA CYS A 193 9.46 15.59 1.53
C CYS A 193 9.71 16.44 0.29
N GLN A 194 8.63 16.88 -0.33
CA GLN A 194 8.66 17.79 -1.45
C GLN A 194 8.52 19.23 -0.96
N THR A 195 9.57 20.03 -1.18
CA THR A 195 9.54 21.50 -1.02
C THR A 195 9.64 22.17 -2.39
N ASN A 196 9.50 23.49 -2.44
CA ASN A 196 9.58 24.24 -3.70
C ASN A 196 10.97 24.24 -4.37
N LYS A 197 12.03 23.82 -3.64
CA LYS A 197 13.42 23.93 -4.11
C LYS A 197 14.24 22.65 -3.94
N ILE A 198 13.91 21.82 -2.95
CA ILE A 198 14.74 20.68 -2.49
C ILE A 198 13.84 19.48 -2.20
N LEU A 199 14.31 18.29 -2.54
CA LEU A 199 13.77 17.03 -2.07
C LEU A 199 14.58 16.55 -0.87
N LYS A 200 13.90 16.17 0.20
CA LYS A 200 14.51 15.53 1.37
C LYS A 200 13.90 14.15 1.54
N THR A 201 14.73 13.19 1.92
CA THR A 201 14.31 11.80 2.13
C THR A 201 14.79 11.32 3.48
N TRP A 202 14.01 10.41 4.06
CA TRP A 202 14.41 9.63 5.22
C TRP A 202 13.78 8.25 5.13
N ALA A 203 14.43 7.29 5.76
CA ALA A 203 14.06 5.91 5.66
C ALA A 203 14.33 5.15 6.95
N ALA A 204 13.62 4.05 7.13
CA ALA A 204 13.84 3.11 8.21
C ALA A 204 13.48 1.68 7.75
N ILE A 205 14.16 0.71 8.34
CA ILE A 205 13.80 -0.71 8.22
C ILE A 205 14.15 -1.41 9.52
N THR A 206 13.28 -2.33 9.94
CA THR A 206 13.53 -3.18 11.09
C THR A 206 12.98 -4.58 10.88
N ALA A 207 13.55 -5.55 11.58
CA ALA A 207 13.00 -6.90 11.60
C ALA A 207 11.64 -6.90 12.29
N ASN A 208 10.71 -7.73 11.82
CA ASN A 208 9.32 -7.80 12.31
C ASN A 208 9.17 -8.44 13.72
N ASN A 209 10.26 -8.50 14.48
CA ASN A 209 10.34 -8.92 15.87
C ASN A 209 11.22 -7.98 16.71
N ASN A 210 11.70 -6.88 16.11
CA ASN A 210 12.61 -5.94 16.74
C ASN A 210 11.90 -4.60 16.98
N ASN A 211 12.15 -4.01 18.15
CA ASN A 211 11.57 -2.74 18.56
C ASN A 211 12.48 -1.54 18.26
N GLN A 212 13.70 -1.77 17.75
CA GLN A 212 14.62 -0.71 17.36
C GLN A 212 14.40 -0.30 15.90
N VAL A 213 14.25 1.01 15.69
CA VAL A 213 14.04 1.60 14.37
C VAL A 213 15.22 2.50 14.05
N PRO A 214 16.24 2.00 13.33
CA PRO A 214 17.38 2.82 12.94
C PRO A 214 16.96 3.84 11.87
N ASN A 215 17.41 5.08 12.00
CA ASN A 215 17.33 6.06 10.93
C ASN A 215 18.36 5.70 9.85
N LEU A 216 17.88 5.58 8.61
CA LEU A 216 18.69 5.27 7.44
C LEU A 216 18.55 6.39 6.39
N THR A 217 19.57 6.51 5.54
CA THR A 217 19.40 7.24 4.27
C THR A 217 18.53 6.42 3.32
N LEU A 218 17.98 7.07 2.30
CA LEU A 218 17.23 6.39 1.25
C LEU A 218 18.08 5.30 0.58
N GLY A 219 19.31 5.62 0.17
CA GLY A 219 20.21 4.66 -0.47
C GLY A 219 20.56 3.46 0.40
N GLN A 220 20.69 3.64 1.72
CA GLN A 220 20.90 2.54 2.66
C GLN A 220 19.70 1.60 2.74
N LEU A 221 18.47 2.14 2.73
CA LEU A 221 17.26 1.33 2.68
C LEU A 221 17.17 0.57 1.37
N GLU A 222 17.33 1.25 0.23
CA GLU A 222 17.28 0.68 -1.12
C GLU A 222 18.31 -0.45 -1.30
N ALA A 223 19.53 -0.27 -0.81
CA ALA A 223 20.56 -1.31 -0.82
C ALA A 223 20.14 -2.55 0.00
N ARG A 224 19.56 -2.34 1.19
CA ARG A 224 19.04 -3.45 2.01
C ARG A 224 17.88 -4.17 1.35
N LEU A 225 16.93 -3.43 0.75
CA LEU A 225 15.81 -4.03 0.03
C LEU A 225 16.28 -4.81 -1.20
N SER A 226 17.27 -4.29 -1.93
CA SER A 226 17.89 -5.00 -3.07
C SER A 226 18.47 -6.35 -2.64
N GLN A 227 19.15 -6.39 -1.49
CA GLN A 227 19.69 -7.63 -0.91
C GLN A 227 18.57 -8.58 -0.45
N LEU A 228 17.53 -8.06 0.20
CA LEU A 228 16.45 -8.86 0.77
C LEU A 228 15.52 -9.46 -0.30
N TYR A 229 15.23 -8.72 -1.38
CA TYR A 229 14.40 -9.21 -2.48
C TYR A 229 15.21 -10.03 -3.50
N GLY A 230 16.49 -9.68 -3.72
CA GLY A 230 17.38 -10.44 -4.60
C GLY A 230 17.01 -10.42 -6.09
N ARG A 231 16.17 -9.45 -6.52
CA ARG A 231 15.64 -9.35 -7.90
C ARG A 231 16.24 -8.22 -8.73
N GLY A 232 17.19 -7.47 -8.17
CA GLY A 232 17.81 -6.32 -8.82
C GLY A 232 18.03 -5.17 -7.85
N GLN A 233 18.48 -4.04 -8.39
CA GLN A 233 18.59 -2.80 -7.65
C GLN A 233 17.19 -2.22 -7.43
N VAL A 234 16.86 -1.90 -6.18
CA VAL A 234 15.60 -1.26 -5.78
C VAL A 234 15.76 0.26 -5.74
N SER A 235 14.78 0.96 -6.28
CA SER A 235 14.61 2.41 -6.25
C SER A 235 13.19 2.71 -5.77
N LEU A 236 13.05 3.26 -4.57
CA LEU A 236 11.74 3.61 -3.98
C LEU A 236 11.23 4.95 -4.48
N PHE A 237 12.16 5.88 -4.70
CA PHE A 237 11.93 7.15 -5.35
C PHE A 237 12.83 7.24 -6.57
N HIS A 238 12.53 8.12 -7.53
CA HIS A 238 13.30 8.25 -8.78
C HIS A 238 14.81 8.45 -8.53
N SER A 239 15.67 8.17 -9.51
CA SER A 239 17.13 8.30 -9.38
C SER A 239 17.66 9.74 -9.25
N ALA A 240 16.80 10.75 -9.42
CA ALA A 240 17.15 12.16 -9.25
C ALA A 240 17.16 12.63 -7.78
N PHE A 241 17.12 11.69 -6.83
CA PHE A 241 17.10 11.95 -5.40
C PHE A 241 18.52 11.82 -4.81
N PRO A 242 18.89 12.64 -3.80
CA PRO A 242 20.15 12.45 -3.09
C PRO A 242 20.09 11.14 -2.28
N HIS A 243 21.02 10.23 -2.54
CA HIS A 243 21.15 8.92 -1.89
C HIS A 243 22.11 8.96 -0.69
#